data_AF-A0A9V1DV46-F1
#
_entry.id   AF-A0A9V1DV46-F1
#
_cell.length_a   1.000
_cell.length_b   1.000
_cell.length_c   1.000
_cell.angle_alpha   90.00
_cell.angle_beta   90.00
_cell.angle_gamma   90.00
#
_symmetry.space_group_name_H-M   'P 1'
#
loop_
_entity.id
_entity.type
_entity.pdbx_description
1 polymer ?
#
loop_
_entity_poly.entity_id
_entity_poly.type
_entity_poly.pdbx_seq_one_letter_code
_entity_poly.pdbx_strand_id
1 'polypeptide(L)'
;MNSSVTEFILLGLTRDAGKQKAVFGVFLIFYLATLLGNFLIVVTIKTSRTLASPMYFFLFYLSFADTCFSTTTAPRLIVDALAQNRTISYNECMIQVFTFHFFGCMEILVLILMAFDRYVAICKPLRYTTIMSRHVCRVLVILAWVGSCIHSSAQIFLALRLPFCGPNVIDNYFCDLQPLLKLACMDTYVTNLLLVSNSGAICTVSFIILLTSYVVILYSLRNHSAEGRRKALSTCTSHFIVVVLFFGPCIFIYTRPPTTFPIDKMLAVFYTIGTPLLNPLIYTLRNMEVKKAMKKLWCSKV
;
A
#
# COMPACT_ATOMS: atom_id res chain seq x y z
N MET A 1 -12.14 37.92 -10.17
CA MET A 1 -12.44 36.83 -11.12
C MET A 1 -11.93 35.53 -10.50
N ASN A 2 -12.79 34.73 -9.87
CA ASN A 2 -12.40 33.40 -9.38
C ASN A 2 -12.70 32.38 -10.47
N SER A 3 -11.77 32.18 -11.41
CA SER A 3 -11.81 31.02 -12.28
C SER A 3 -11.41 29.80 -11.46
N SER A 4 -12.37 28.92 -11.15
CA SER A 4 -12.09 27.62 -10.53
C SER A 4 -11.31 26.75 -11.52
N VAL A 5 -10.19 26.18 -11.08
CA VAL A 5 -9.38 25.26 -11.90
C VAL A 5 -10.19 23.98 -12.18
N THR A 6 -10.42 23.67 -13.46
CA THR A 6 -11.15 22.47 -13.89
C THR A 6 -10.23 21.29 -14.22
N GLU A 7 -8.98 21.57 -14.55
CA GLU A 7 -7.98 20.58 -14.97
C GLU A 7 -6.61 20.92 -14.39
N PHE A 8 -5.85 19.89 -14.02
CA PHE A 8 -4.48 19.95 -13.56
C PHE A 8 -3.53 19.30 -14.57
N ILE A 9 -2.28 19.77 -14.61
CA ILE A 9 -1.20 19.25 -15.44
C ILE A 9 -0.21 18.51 -14.52
N LEU A 10 0.00 17.22 -14.78
CA LEU A 10 0.97 16.39 -14.06
C LEU A 10 2.35 16.51 -14.71
N LEU A 11 3.36 16.93 -13.95
CA LEU A 11 4.71 17.09 -14.49
C LEU A 11 5.36 15.75 -14.86
N GLY A 12 4.98 14.67 -14.17
CA GLY A 12 5.57 13.35 -14.33
C GLY A 12 6.95 13.22 -13.68
N LEU A 13 7.66 12.14 -14.03
CA LEU A 13 8.98 11.81 -13.47
C LEU A 13 10.15 12.51 -14.18
N THR A 14 10.03 12.80 -15.47
CA THR A 14 11.12 13.41 -16.25
C THR A 14 10.58 14.23 -17.43
N ARG A 15 11.28 15.32 -17.76
CA ARG A 15 11.00 16.17 -18.94
C ARG A 15 11.74 15.72 -20.20
N ASP A 16 12.74 14.85 -20.04
CA ASP A 16 13.55 14.32 -21.14
C ASP A 16 12.76 13.28 -21.96
N ALA A 17 12.61 13.53 -23.26
CA ALA A 17 11.81 12.71 -24.18
C ALA A 17 12.40 11.30 -24.39
N GLY A 18 13.73 11.15 -24.34
CA GLY A 18 14.37 9.84 -24.42
C GLY A 18 14.10 9.02 -23.16
N LYS A 19 14.21 9.65 -21.98
CA LYS A 19 13.92 9.00 -20.70
C LYS A 19 12.44 8.68 -20.53
N GLN A 20 11.52 9.46 -21.11
CA GLN A 20 10.08 9.18 -21.10
C GLN A 20 9.71 7.82 -21.72
N LYS A 21 10.35 7.45 -22.84
CA LYS A 21 10.15 6.11 -23.43
C LYS A 21 10.64 4.99 -22.52
N ALA A 22 11.77 5.19 -21.85
CA ALA A 22 12.29 4.24 -20.87
C ALA A 22 11.36 4.11 -19.65
N VAL A 23 10.85 5.24 -19.14
CA VAL A 23 9.84 5.30 -18.08
C VAL A 23 8.61 4.48 -18.49
N PHE A 24 8.04 4.72 -19.68
CA PHE A 24 6.92 3.93 -20.19
C PHE A 24 7.19 2.42 -20.14
N GLY A 25 8.31 1.97 -20.74
CA GLY A 25 8.64 0.55 -20.81
C GLY A 25 8.84 -0.09 -19.43
N VAL A 26 9.61 0.55 -18.55
CA VAL A 26 9.91 0.04 -17.20
C VAL A 26 8.65 -0.04 -16.34
N PHE A 27 7.86 1.04 -16.30
CA PHE A 27 6.67 1.08 -15.45
C PHE A 27 5.54 0.21 -15.97
N LEU A 28 5.43 0.01 -17.29
CA LEU A 28 4.51 -0.97 -17.87
C LEU A 28 4.87 -2.40 -17.42
N ILE A 29 6.16 -2.76 -17.48
CA ILE A 29 6.63 -4.08 -17.01
C ILE A 29 6.32 -4.25 -15.52
N PHE A 30 6.64 -3.25 -14.70
CA PHE A 30 6.34 -3.31 -13.26
C PHE A 30 4.85 -3.44 -12.99
N TYR A 31 4.01 -2.67 -13.66
CA TYR A 31 2.57 -2.75 -13.50
C TYR A 31 2.02 -4.14 -13.86
N LEU A 32 2.39 -4.67 -15.03
CA LEU A 32 1.96 -6.00 -15.47
C LEU A 32 2.47 -7.11 -14.53
N ALA A 33 3.71 -7.00 -14.06
CA ALA A 33 4.27 -7.94 -13.10
C ALA A 33 3.52 -7.90 -11.74
N THR A 34 3.16 -6.71 -11.25
CA THR A 34 2.35 -6.54 -10.04
C THR A 34 0.97 -7.15 -10.21
N LEU A 35 0.28 -6.88 -11.32
CA LEU A 35 -1.03 -7.48 -11.61
C LEU A 35 -0.94 -9.00 -11.66
N LEU A 36 0.03 -9.54 -12.40
CA LEU A 36 0.23 -10.98 -12.54
C LEU A 36 0.56 -11.63 -11.19
N GLY A 37 1.48 -11.04 -10.41
CA GLY A 37 1.89 -11.57 -9.11
C GLY A 37 0.73 -11.65 -8.12
N ASN A 38 -0.04 -10.57 -7.99
CA ASN A 38 -1.20 -10.52 -7.10
C ASN A 38 -2.34 -11.44 -7.60
N PHE A 39 -2.59 -11.50 -8.90
CA PHE A 39 -3.55 -12.43 -9.48
C PHE A 39 -3.19 -13.88 -9.19
N LEU A 40 -1.91 -14.26 -9.35
CA LEU A 40 -1.43 -15.61 -9.05
C LEU A 40 -1.63 -15.97 -7.57
N ILE A 41 -1.40 -15.02 -6.65
CA ILE A 41 -1.68 -15.23 -5.23
C ILE A 41 -3.17 -15.51 -5.01
N VAL A 42 -4.04 -14.67 -5.55
CA VAL A 42 -5.49 -14.82 -5.43
C VAL A 42 -5.96 -16.18 -5.95
N VAL A 43 -5.52 -16.58 -7.14
CA VAL A 43 -5.85 -17.87 -7.75
C VAL A 43 -5.33 -19.01 -6.88
N THR A 44 -4.09 -18.92 -6.39
CA THR A 44 -3.48 -19.96 -5.55
C THR A 44 -4.25 -20.16 -4.25
N ILE A 45 -4.66 -19.07 -3.58
CA ILE A 45 -5.45 -19.14 -2.35
C ILE A 45 -6.82 -19.74 -2.62
N LYS A 46 -7.51 -19.35 -3.70
CA LYS A 46 -8.85 -19.85 -4.02
C LYS A 46 -8.87 -21.33 -4.43
N THR A 47 -7.82 -21.80 -5.09
CA THR A 47 -7.75 -23.17 -5.63
C THR A 47 -7.12 -24.16 -4.65
N SER A 48 -6.27 -23.69 -3.72
CA SER A 48 -5.58 -24.57 -2.80
C SER A 48 -6.39 -24.85 -1.53
N ARG A 49 -6.84 -26.11 -1.37
CA ARG A 49 -7.45 -26.58 -0.12
C ARG A 49 -6.51 -26.54 1.09
N THR A 50 -5.20 -26.46 0.86
CA THR A 50 -4.19 -26.46 1.95
C THR A 50 -3.92 -25.07 2.52
N LEU A 51 -4.42 -24.00 1.89
CA LEU A 51 -4.22 -22.61 2.33
C LEU A 51 -5.43 -22.06 3.10
N ALA A 52 -5.93 -22.83 4.06
CA ALA A 52 -7.14 -22.48 4.82
C ALA A 52 -6.90 -21.59 6.06
N SER A 53 -5.66 -21.14 6.28
CA SER A 53 -5.31 -20.32 7.46
C SER A 53 -5.77 -18.86 7.32
N PRO A 54 -6.11 -18.19 8.43
CA PRO A 54 -6.37 -16.74 8.47
C PRO A 54 -5.30 -15.87 7.78
N MET A 55 -4.02 -16.22 7.90
CA MET A 55 -2.93 -15.52 7.19
C MET A 55 -3.19 -15.39 5.68
N TYR A 56 -3.64 -16.48 5.03
CA TYR A 56 -3.91 -16.48 3.59
C TYR A 56 -5.20 -15.73 3.25
N PHE A 57 -6.17 -15.72 4.16
CA PHE A 57 -7.36 -14.89 4.02
C PHE A 57 -6.98 -13.39 4.00
N PHE A 58 -6.10 -12.93 4.90
CA PHE A 58 -5.61 -11.56 4.86
C PHE A 58 -4.74 -11.27 3.65
N LEU A 59 -3.87 -12.21 3.25
CA LEU A 59 -3.03 -12.06 2.06
C LEU A 59 -3.86 -11.89 0.77
N PHE A 60 -5.03 -12.52 0.69
CA PHE A 60 -5.98 -12.30 -0.41
C PHE A 60 -6.43 -10.83 -0.48
N TYR A 61 -6.82 -10.23 0.66
CA TYR A 61 -7.22 -8.83 0.71
C TYR A 61 -6.06 -7.87 0.50
N LEU A 62 -4.85 -8.21 0.97
CA LEU A 62 -3.65 -7.44 0.66
C LEU A 62 -3.37 -7.43 -0.85
N SER A 63 -3.45 -8.60 -1.51
CA SER A 63 -3.21 -8.70 -2.96
C SER A 63 -4.25 -7.93 -3.78
N PHE A 64 -5.50 -7.91 -3.29
CA PHE A 64 -6.57 -7.10 -3.88
C PHE A 64 -6.28 -5.60 -3.71
N ALA A 65 -5.90 -5.15 -2.50
CA ALA A 65 -5.56 -3.77 -2.23
C ALA A 65 -4.35 -3.32 -3.07
N ASP A 66 -3.26 -4.09 -3.11
CA ASP A 66 -2.06 -3.84 -3.92
C ASP A 66 -2.40 -3.63 -5.41
N THR A 67 -3.32 -4.47 -5.94
CA THR A 67 -3.79 -4.40 -7.32
C THR A 67 -4.54 -3.10 -7.60
N CYS A 68 -5.46 -2.73 -6.73
CA CYS A 68 -6.26 -1.51 -6.87
C CYS A 68 -5.42 -0.25 -6.66
N PHE A 69 -4.52 -0.27 -5.68
CA PHE A 69 -3.58 0.82 -5.38
C PHE A 69 -2.63 1.08 -6.55
N SER A 70 -2.04 0.02 -7.10
CA SER A 70 -1.19 0.12 -8.30
C SER A 70 -1.98 0.64 -9.51
N THR A 71 -3.22 0.16 -9.70
CA THR A 71 -4.08 0.60 -10.81
C THR A 71 -4.54 2.06 -10.67
N THR A 72 -4.53 2.61 -9.46
CA THR A 72 -4.86 4.03 -9.22
C THR A 72 -3.75 4.96 -9.72
N THR A 73 -2.49 4.54 -9.68
CA THR A 73 -1.32 5.41 -9.91
C THR A 73 -0.53 5.06 -11.17
N ALA A 74 -0.24 3.78 -11.41
CA ALA A 74 0.65 3.34 -12.48
C ALA A 74 0.10 3.57 -13.89
N PRO A 75 -1.18 3.31 -14.21
CA PRO A 75 -1.72 3.59 -15.55
C PRO A 75 -1.60 5.05 -15.95
N ARG A 76 -1.82 5.99 -15.01
CA ARG A 76 -1.65 7.42 -15.25
C ARG A 76 -0.20 7.75 -15.59
N LEU A 77 0.76 7.27 -14.79
CA LEU A 77 2.19 7.43 -15.06
C LEU A 77 2.60 6.89 -16.44
N ILE A 78 2.07 5.71 -16.81
CA ILE A 78 2.40 5.03 -18.07
C ILE A 78 1.85 5.82 -19.27
N VAL A 79 0.57 6.24 -19.20
CA VAL A 79 -0.06 7.01 -20.28
C VAL A 79 0.60 8.38 -20.43
N ASP A 80 0.82 9.09 -19.32
CA ASP A 80 1.41 10.43 -19.31
C ASP A 80 2.87 10.44 -19.81
N ALA A 81 3.58 9.31 -19.71
CA ALA A 81 4.92 9.17 -20.25
C ALA A 81 4.97 9.27 -21.79
N LEU A 82 3.87 8.93 -22.48
CA LEU A 82 3.76 9.03 -23.94
C LEU A 82 2.83 10.15 -24.42
N ALA A 83 1.97 10.67 -23.54
CA ALA A 83 1.02 11.71 -23.89
C ALA A 83 1.68 13.07 -24.12
N GLN A 84 1.18 13.82 -25.11
CA GLN A 84 1.54 15.22 -25.33
C GLN A 84 0.88 16.14 -24.29
N ASN A 85 -0.35 15.83 -23.87
CA ASN A 85 -1.08 16.53 -22.83
C ASN A 85 -1.23 15.63 -21.59
N ARG A 86 -0.62 16.03 -20.47
CA ARG A 86 -0.65 15.30 -19.19
C ARG A 86 -1.69 15.89 -18.26
N THR A 87 -2.91 16.03 -18.74
CA THR A 87 -3.99 16.65 -17.98
C THR A 87 -4.82 15.62 -17.23
N ILE A 88 -5.25 16.01 -16.03
CA ILE A 88 -6.20 15.27 -15.19
C ILE A 88 -7.30 16.24 -14.77
N SER A 89 -8.56 15.84 -14.93
CA SER A 89 -9.66 16.70 -14.48
C SER A 89 -9.68 16.80 -12.95
N TYR A 90 -10.27 17.86 -12.42
CA TYR A 90 -10.46 18.03 -10.97
C TYR A 90 -11.13 16.80 -10.34
N ASN A 91 -12.20 16.29 -10.95
CA ASN A 91 -12.94 15.13 -10.42
C ASN A 91 -12.09 13.86 -10.45
N GLU A 92 -11.35 13.60 -11.54
CA GLU A 92 -10.42 12.46 -11.61
C GLU A 92 -9.31 12.57 -10.56
N CYS A 93 -8.78 13.77 -10.34
CA CYS A 93 -7.76 14.04 -9.34
C CYS A 93 -8.29 13.74 -7.92
N MET A 94 -9.51 14.19 -7.61
CA MET A 94 -10.16 13.92 -6.33
C MET A 94 -10.44 12.42 -6.13
N ILE A 95 -10.94 11.73 -7.16
CA ILE A 95 -11.15 10.28 -7.12
C ILE A 95 -9.82 9.54 -6.92
N GLN A 96 -8.76 9.96 -7.62
CA GLN A 96 -7.44 9.36 -7.49
C GLN A 96 -6.90 9.51 -6.06
N VAL A 97 -7.02 10.70 -5.47
CA VAL A 97 -6.61 10.98 -4.08
C VAL A 97 -7.36 10.10 -3.08
N PHE A 98 -8.69 10.01 -3.19
CA PHE A 98 -9.51 9.17 -2.32
C PHE A 98 -9.10 7.70 -2.40
N THR A 99 -9.01 7.19 -3.62
CA THR A 99 -8.73 5.79 -3.92
C THR A 99 -7.32 5.41 -3.47
N PHE A 100 -6.36 6.32 -3.67
CA PHE A 100 -4.98 6.19 -3.21
C PHE A 100 -4.91 6.06 -1.68
N HIS A 101 -5.52 6.99 -0.92
CA HIS A 101 -5.54 6.90 0.54
C HIS A 101 -6.33 5.69 1.04
N PHE A 102 -7.36 5.28 0.30
CA PHE A 102 -8.23 4.18 0.69
C PHE A 102 -7.48 2.86 0.66
N PHE A 103 -6.87 2.53 -0.48
CA PHE A 103 -6.12 1.29 -0.58
C PHE A 103 -4.80 1.32 0.20
N GLY A 104 -4.12 2.47 0.29
CA GLY A 104 -2.92 2.61 1.13
C GLY A 104 -3.21 2.36 2.62
N CYS A 105 -4.32 2.91 3.15
CA CYS A 105 -4.74 2.63 4.53
C CYS A 105 -5.19 1.18 4.71
N MET A 106 -5.87 0.60 3.71
CA MET A 106 -6.27 -0.80 3.73
C MET A 106 -5.07 -1.75 3.80
N GLU A 107 -4.01 -1.50 3.03
CA GLU A 107 -2.76 -2.25 3.08
C GLU A 107 -2.15 -2.21 4.49
N ILE A 108 -2.05 -1.03 5.09
CA ILE A 108 -1.55 -0.84 6.47
C ILE A 108 -2.35 -1.68 7.47
N LEU A 109 -3.68 -1.57 7.44
CA LEU A 109 -4.55 -2.27 8.37
C LEU A 109 -4.47 -3.78 8.17
N VAL A 110 -4.42 -4.26 6.94
CA VAL A 110 -4.26 -5.70 6.64
C VAL A 110 -2.90 -6.22 7.12
N LEU A 111 -1.81 -5.47 6.97
CA LEU A 111 -0.49 -5.83 7.51
C LEU A 111 -0.52 -5.95 9.04
N ILE A 112 -1.24 -5.07 9.74
CA ILE A 112 -1.45 -5.19 11.20
C ILE A 112 -2.21 -6.46 11.53
N LEU A 113 -3.30 -6.77 10.79
CA LEU A 113 -4.08 -8.00 11.00
C LEU A 113 -3.24 -9.26 10.76
N MET A 114 -2.37 -9.26 9.75
CA MET A 114 -1.44 -10.36 9.48
C MET A 114 -0.40 -10.53 10.61
N ALA A 115 0.09 -9.43 11.18
CA ALA A 115 0.98 -9.51 12.35
C ALA A 115 0.24 -9.97 13.61
N PHE A 116 -1.01 -9.54 13.79
CA PHE A 116 -1.86 -10.00 14.89
C PHE A 116 -2.12 -11.50 14.79
N ASP A 117 -2.45 -12.01 13.60
CA ASP A 117 -2.58 -13.45 13.34
C ASP A 117 -1.36 -14.24 13.79
N ARG A 118 -0.17 -13.80 13.35
CA ARG A 118 1.11 -14.43 13.72
C ARG A 118 1.38 -14.38 15.21
N TYR A 119 1.07 -13.25 15.85
CA TYR A 119 1.19 -13.09 17.30
C TYR A 119 0.31 -14.10 18.03
N VAL A 120 -0.97 -14.22 17.67
CA VAL A 120 -1.90 -15.15 18.33
C VAL A 120 -1.47 -16.60 18.07
N ALA A 121 -1.06 -16.92 16.84
CA ALA A 121 -0.61 -18.26 16.46
C ALA A 121 0.60 -18.74 17.29
N ILE A 122 1.55 -17.86 17.57
CA ILE A 122 2.80 -18.19 18.28
C ILE A 122 2.66 -18.03 19.80
N CYS A 123 2.06 -16.93 20.26
CA CYS A 123 2.02 -16.58 21.68
C CYS A 123 0.80 -17.17 22.41
N LYS A 124 -0.26 -17.56 21.70
CA LYS A 124 -1.51 -18.10 22.27
C LYS A 124 -2.04 -19.32 21.48
N PRO A 125 -1.22 -20.37 21.23
CA PRO A 125 -1.59 -21.47 20.33
C PRO A 125 -2.87 -22.20 20.76
N LEU A 126 -3.10 -22.40 22.06
CA LEU A 126 -4.28 -23.11 22.58
C LEU A 126 -5.61 -22.38 22.34
N ARG A 127 -5.58 -21.04 22.16
CA ARG A 127 -6.78 -20.21 21.93
C ARG A 127 -6.88 -19.69 20.49
N TYR A 128 -5.93 -20.08 19.63
CA TYR A 128 -5.80 -19.52 18.29
C TYR A 128 -7.06 -19.69 17.44
N THR A 129 -7.68 -20.87 17.45
CA THR A 129 -8.87 -21.17 16.64
C THR A 129 -10.11 -20.38 17.08
N THR A 130 -10.21 -20.05 18.37
CA THR A 130 -11.28 -19.21 18.91
C THR A 130 -11.06 -17.74 18.56
N ILE A 131 -9.84 -17.24 18.76
CA ILE A 131 -9.50 -15.82 18.53
C ILE A 131 -9.48 -15.51 17.03
N MET A 132 -8.80 -16.33 16.23
CA MET A 132 -8.68 -16.17 14.77
C MET A 132 -9.68 -17.05 14.02
N SER A 133 -10.93 -17.09 14.50
CA SER A 133 -12.01 -17.79 13.80
C SER A 133 -12.37 -17.08 12.48
N ARG A 134 -12.96 -17.82 11.53
CA ARG A 134 -13.40 -17.24 10.25
C ARG A 134 -14.36 -16.07 10.41
N HIS A 135 -15.22 -16.12 11.43
CA HIS A 135 -16.14 -15.03 11.73
C HIS A 135 -15.37 -13.77 12.15
N VAL A 136 -14.45 -13.91 13.11
CA VAL A 136 -13.62 -12.79 13.57
C VAL A 136 -12.77 -12.22 12.43
N CYS A 137 -12.14 -13.06 11.60
CA CYS A 137 -11.35 -12.59 10.46
C CYS A 137 -12.18 -11.75 9.47
N ARG A 138 -13.43 -12.14 9.19
CA ARG A 138 -14.34 -11.36 8.34
C ARG A 138 -14.67 -10.00 8.97
N VAL A 139 -14.99 -9.99 10.27
CA VAL A 139 -15.26 -8.74 11.00
C VAL A 139 -14.05 -7.82 10.98
N LEU A 140 -12.84 -8.34 11.22
CA LEU A 140 -11.60 -7.57 11.18
C LEU A 140 -11.35 -6.93 9.81
N VAL A 141 -11.58 -7.67 8.72
CA VAL A 141 -11.48 -7.11 7.36
C VAL A 141 -12.52 -6.02 7.14
N ILE A 142 -13.78 -6.23 7.53
CA ILE A 142 -14.83 -5.21 7.40
C ILE A 142 -14.43 -3.93 8.16
N LEU A 143 -13.90 -4.07 9.37
CA LEU A 143 -13.39 -2.93 10.14
C LEU A 143 -12.22 -2.24 9.43
N ALA A 144 -11.33 -2.99 8.77
CA ALA A 144 -10.26 -2.40 7.96
C ALA A 144 -10.81 -1.61 6.77
N TRP A 145 -11.82 -2.12 6.06
CA TRP A 145 -12.51 -1.39 5.00
C TRP A 145 -13.16 -0.09 5.51
N VAL A 146 -13.91 -0.17 6.61
CA VAL A 146 -14.58 1.00 7.22
C VAL A 146 -13.55 2.02 7.70
N GLY A 147 -12.49 1.58 8.39
CA GLY A 147 -11.42 2.46 8.85
C GLY A 147 -10.70 3.18 7.70
N SER A 148 -10.42 2.45 6.61
CA SER A 148 -9.83 3.02 5.40
C SER A 148 -10.77 4.04 4.73
N CYS A 149 -12.07 3.75 4.67
CA CYS A 149 -13.08 4.69 4.16
C CYS A 149 -13.10 5.99 4.98
N ILE A 150 -13.10 5.88 6.30
CA ILE A 150 -13.11 7.04 7.21
C ILE A 150 -11.85 7.88 7.01
N HIS A 151 -10.68 7.24 6.98
CA HIS A 151 -9.41 7.92 6.73
C HIS A 151 -9.44 8.68 5.40
N SER A 152 -9.77 8.02 4.29
CA SER A 152 -9.81 8.66 2.98
C SER A 152 -10.85 9.76 2.87
N SER A 153 -12.01 9.59 3.52
CA SER A 153 -13.06 10.61 3.58
C SER A 153 -12.58 11.85 4.32
N ALA A 154 -11.85 11.69 5.44
CA ALA A 154 -11.27 12.81 6.16
C ALA A 154 -10.24 13.56 5.31
N GLN A 155 -9.38 12.82 4.61
CA GLN A 155 -8.35 13.35 3.71
C GLN A 155 -8.96 14.17 2.56
N ILE A 156 -9.96 13.61 1.86
CA ILE A 156 -10.60 14.31 0.74
C ILE A 156 -11.48 15.47 1.19
N PHE A 157 -12.16 15.35 2.34
CA PHE A 157 -12.98 16.43 2.87
C PHE A 157 -12.14 17.70 3.09
N LEU A 158 -10.92 17.55 3.61
CA LEU A 158 -9.98 18.67 3.77
C LEU A 158 -9.61 19.31 2.42
N ALA A 159 -9.41 18.51 1.37
CA ALA A 159 -9.08 19.00 0.03
C ALA A 159 -10.26 19.73 -0.65
N LEU A 160 -11.47 19.17 -0.55
CA LEU A 160 -12.68 19.74 -1.16
C LEU A 160 -13.07 21.10 -0.60
N ARG A 161 -12.59 21.45 0.60
CA ARG A 161 -12.85 22.74 1.26
C ARG A 161 -11.95 23.87 0.74
N LEU A 162 -10.93 23.57 -0.06
CA LEU A 162 -9.95 24.55 -0.51
C LEU A 162 -10.31 25.13 -1.88
N PRO A 163 -10.23 26.45 -2.05
CA PRO A 163 -10.37 27.07 -3.36
C PRO A 163 -9.09 26.90 -4.17
N PHE A 164 -9.14 26.07 -5.22
CA PHE A 164 -8.06 25.96 -6.19
C PHE A 164 -8.22 27.02 -7.28
N CYS A 165 -7.37 28.04 -7.24
CA CYS A 165 -7.35 29.15 -8.21
C CYS A 165 -5.91 29.55 -8.65
N GLY A 166 -4.89 28.84 -8.14
CA GLY A 166 -3.49 29.04 -8.50
C GLY A 166 -3.11 28.34 -9.82
N PRO A 167 -1.81 28.29 -10.17
CA PRO A 167 -1.38 27.57 -11.36
C PRO A 167 -1.90 26.14 -11.32
N ASN A 168 -2.19 25.55 -12.48
CA ASN A 168 -2.78 24.23 -12.55
C ASN A 168 -1.73 23.11 -12.66
N VAL A 169 -0.49 23.34 -12.27
CA VAL A 169 0.62 22.39 -12.46
C VAL A 169 0.96 21.69 -11.15
N ILE A 170 0.82 20.37 -11.13
CA ILE A 170 1.21 19.50 -10.02
C ILE A 170 2.59 18.91 -10.32
N ASP A 171 3.57 19.21 -9.46
CA ASP A 171 4.92 18.65 -9.58
C ASP A 171 5.00 17.20 -9.08
N ASN A 172 4.20 16.32 -9.67
CA ASN A 172 4.15 14.88 -9.37
C ASN A 172 3.64 14.10 -10.60
N TYR A 173 3.73 12.76 -10.57
CA TYR A 173 3.20 11.89 -11.64
C TYR A 173 1.76 11.40 -11.39
N PHE A 174 1.19 11.73 -10.24
CA PHE A 174 -0.19 11.46 -9.88
C PHE A 174 -0.69 12.57 -8.95
N CYS A 175 -2.01 12.66 -8.77
CA CYS A 175 -2.61 13.55 -7.80
C CYS A 175 -2.40 13.03 -6.38
N ASP A 176 -1.53 13.72 -5.64
CA ASP A 176 -1.34 13.55 -4.22
C ASP A 176 -1.70 14.84 -3.48
N LEU A 177 -2.09 14.73 -2.21
CA LEU A 177 -2.62 15.83 -1.43
C LEU A 177 -1.57 16.92 -1.18
N GLN A 178 -0.35 16.58 -0.76
CA GLN A 178 0.67 17.59 -0.47
C GLN A 178 0.99 18.53 -1.66
N PRO A 179 1.30 18.03 -2.88
CA PRO A 179 1.53 18.91 -4.01
C PRO A 179 0.26 19.61 -4.50
N LEU A 180 -0.93 19.01 -4.33
CA LEU A 180 -2.22 19.64 -4.66
C LEU A 180 -2.51 20.85 -3.78
N LEU A 181 -2.26 20.77 -2.46
CA LEU A 181 -2.49 21.85 -1.50
C LEU A 181 -1.74 23.14 -1.85
N LYS A 182 -0.61 23.05 -2.56
CA LYS A 182 0.17 24.22 -3.01
C LYS A 182 -0.52 25.07 -4.07
N LEU A 183 -1.56 24.54 -4.71
CA LEU A 183 -2.31 25.20 -5.78
C LEU A 183 -3.55 25.95 -5.25
N ALA A 184 -3.83 25.82 -3.95
CA ALA A 184 -4.92 26.52 -3.30
C ALA A 184 -4.61 28.02 -3.11
N CYS A 185 -5.66 28.84 -3.07
CA CYS A 185 -5.58 30.29 -2.98
C CYS A 185 -5.72 30.85 -1.56
N MET A 186 -5.62 29.99 -0.57
CA MET A 186 -5.58 30.36 0.84
C MET A 186 -4.40 29.67 1.51
N ASP A 187 -4.07 30.11 2.73
CA ASP A 187 -3.08 29.43 3.54
C ASP A 187 -3.51 27.98 3.80
N THR A 188 -2.66 27.04 3.39
CA THR A 188 -2.89 25.60 3.56
C THR A 188 -2.05 25.01 4.68
N TYR A 189 -1.32 25.81 5.47
CA TYR A 189 -0.44 25.31 6.52
C TYR A 189 -1.16 24.40 7.51
N VAL A 190 -2.30 24.83 8.06
CA VAL A 190 -3.09 24.04 9.02
C VAL A 190 -3.63 22.77 8.37
N THR A 191 -4.17 22.87 7.16
CA THR A 191 -4.69 21.72 6.42
C THR A 191 -3.60 20.69 6.13
N ASN A 192 -2.44 21.14 5.66
CA ASN A 192 -1.29 20.30 5.37
C ASN A 192 -0.74 19.64 6.65
N LEU A 193 -0.69 20.38 7.77
CA LEU A 193 -0.29 19.84 9.07
C LEU A 193 -1.26 18.75 9.53
N LEU A 194 -2.57 18.95 9.42
CA LEU A 194 -3.58 17.92 9.76
C LEU A 194 -3.41 16.67 8.87
N LEU A 195 -3.13 16.88 7.59
CA LEU A 195 -2.94 15.83 6.59
C LEU A 195 -1.74 14.94 6.93
N VAL A 196 -0.58 15.57 7.08
CA VAL A 196 0.69 14.94 7.42
C VAL A 196 0.61 14.29 8.79
N SER A 197 -0.01 14.94 9.77
CA SER A 197 -0.19 14.38 11.12
C SER A 197 -1.10 13.15 11.11
N ASN A 198 -2.20 13.17 10.35
CA ASN A 198 -3.13 12.05 10.28
C ASN A 198 -2.49 10.82 9.61
N SER A 199 -1.93 10.99 8.42
CA SER A 199 -1.26 9.91 7.68
C SER A 199 0.01 9.44 8.40
N GLY A 200 0.79 10.38 8.95
CA GLY A 200 1.98 10.11 9.75
C GLY A 200 1.68 9.37 11.04
N ALA A 201 0.62 9.74 11.76
CA ALA A 201 0.18 9.04 12.97
C ALA A 201 -0.24 7.61 12.65
N ILE A 202 -1.04 7.40 11.59
CA ILE A 202 -1.45 6.04 11.17
C ILE A 202 -0.22 5.20 10.84
N CYS A 203 0.73 5.70 10.04
CA CYS A 203 1.94 4.95 9.71
C CYS A 203 2.82 4.69 10.94
N THR A 204 3.04 5.68 11.80
CA THR A 204 3.90 5.55 12.97
C THR A 204 3.31 4.63 14.03
N VAL A 205 2.03 4.80 14.38
CA VAL A 205 1.33 3.95 15.36
C VAL A 205 1.31 2.50 14.87
N SER A 206 0.99 2.28 13.59
CA SER A 206 0.98 0.94 12.99
C SER A 206 2.36 0.30 13.03
N PHE A 207 3.42 1.05 12.70
CA PHE A 207 4.79 0.57 12.78
C PHE A 207 5.21 0.18 14.21
N ILE A 208 4.84 0.99 15.21
CA ILE A 208 5.12 0.69 16.62
C ILE A 208 4.37 -0.58 17.08
N ILE A 209 3.10 -0.73 16.70
CA ILE A 209 2.31 -1.93 16.99
C ILE A 209 2.98 -3.17 16.38
N LEU A 210 3.41 -3.07 15.12
CA LEU A 210 4.10 -4.14 14.42
C LEU A 210 5.42 -4.50 15.11
N LEU A 211 6.29 -3.51 15.39
CA LEU A 211 7.55 -3.73 16.10
C LEU A 211 7.33 -4.40 17.45
N THR A 212 6.37 -3.93 18.23
CA THR A 212 6.04 -4.49 19.54
C THR A 212 5.60 -5.94 19.41
N SER A 213 4.71 -6.24 18.45
CA SER A 213 4.28 -7.61 18.14
C SER A 213 5.48 -8.52 17.83
N TYR A 214 6.42 -8.05 17.01
CA TYR A 214 7.61 -8.81 16.66
C TYR A 214 8.57 -9.04 17.83
N VAL A 215 8.77 -8.03 18.68
CA VAL A 215 9.58 -8.17 19.90
C VAL A 215 8.99 -9.26 20.80
N VAL A 216 7.67 -9.26 20.98
CA VAL A 216 6.98 -10.27 21.80
C VAL A 216 7.03 -11.66 21.15
N ILE A 217 6.86 -11.75 19.83
CA ILE A 217 7.01 -13.01 19.08
C ILE A 217 8.43 -13.57 19.27
N LEU A 218 9.46 -12.76 19.07
CA LEU A 218 10.87 -13.18 19.22
C LEU A 218 11.17 -13.62 20.65
N TYR A 219 10.61 -12.93 21.65
CA TYR A 219 10.73 -13.32 23.05
C TYR A 219 10.06 -14.69 23.32
N SER A 220 8.83 -14.89 22.85
CA SER A 220 8.10 -16.15 22.96
C SER A 220 8.82 -17.32 22.27
N LEU A 221 9.47 -17.07 21.13
CA LEU A 221 10.23 -18.08 20.38
C LEU A 221 11.47 -18.62 21.12
N ARG A 222 11.94 -17.97 22.19
CA ARG A 222 13.04 -18.50 23.03
C ARG A 222 12.68 -19.81 23.71
N ASN A 223 11.40 -20.02 24.01
CA ASN A 223 10.90 -21.21 24.72
C ASN A 223 10.43 -22.33 23.77
N HIS A 224 10.61 -22.16 22.46
CA HIS A 224 10.19 -23.13 21.44
C HIS A 224 11.37 -24.03 20.99
N SER A 225 11.04 -25.20 20.44
CA SER A 225 12.03 -26.10 19.84
C SER A 225 12.79 -25.43 18.69
N ALA A 226 14.02 -25.90 18.40
CA ALA A 226 14.86 -25.35 17.34
C ALA A 226 14.15 -25.38 15.96
N GLU A 227 13.39 -26.44 15.69
CA GLU A 227 12.60 -26.59 14.46
C GLU A 227 11.40 -25.63 14.42
N GLY A 228 10.66 -25.50 15.52
CA GLY A 228 9.56 -24.54 15.64
C GLY A 228 10.03 -23.10 15.45
N ARG A 229 11.18 -22.75 16.05
CA ARG A 229 11.82 -21.44 15.91
C ARG A 229 12.23 -21.16 14.45
N ARG A 230 12.84 -22.13 13.76
CA ARG A 230 13.25 -21.97 12.35
C ARG A 230 12.04 -21.73 11.43
N LYS A 231 10.96 -22.49 11.63
CA LYS A 231 9.72 -22.33 10.85
C LYS A 231 9.06 -20.97 11.11
N ALA A 232 8.96 -20.56 12.38
CA ALA A 232 8.37 -19.29 12.77
C ALA A 232 9.18 -18.09 12.22
N LEU A 233 10.51 -18.11 12.37
CA LEU A 233 11.39 -17.06 11.87
C LEU A 233 11.28 -16.89 10.35
N SER A 234 11.33 -17.98 9.57
CA SER A 234 11.23 -17.92 8.11
C SER A 234 9.97 -17.17 7.63
N THR A 235 8.83 -17.45 8.25
CA THR A 235 7.58 -16.77 7.90
C THR A 235 7.52 -15.33 8.44
N CYS A 236 7.98 -15.10 9.67
CA CYS A 236 7.96 -13.80 10.34
C CYS A 236 8.89 -12.77 9.68
N THR A 237 10.09 -13.20 9.27
CA THR A 237 11.06 -12.37 8.55
C THR A 237 10.50 -11.88 7.22
N SER A 238 9.75 -12.71 6.50
CA SER A 238 9.14 -12.29 5.23
C SER A 238 8.14 -11.15 5.42
N HIS A 239 7.26 -11.26 6.41
CA HIS A 239 6.33 -10.17 6.74
C HIS A 239 7.05 -8.95 7.32
N PHE A 240 8.10 -9.13 8.13
CA PHE A 240 8.88 -8.02 8.69
C PHE A 240 9.57 -7.20 7.60
N ILE A 241 10.10 -7.85 6.56
CA ILE A 241 10.69 -7.16 5.41
C ILE A 241 9.64 -6.31 4.70
N VAL A 242 8.45 -6.85 4.42
CA VAL A 242 7.34 -6.08 3.82
C VAL A 242 7.01 -4.86 4.67
N VAL A 243 6.89 -5.04 5.98
CA VAL A 243 6.62 -3.95 6.93
C VAL A 243 7.70 -2.86 6.84
N VAL A 244 8.98 -3.22 6.89
CA VAL A 244 10.06 -2.20 6.83
C VAL A 244 10.06 -1.48 5.48
N LEU A 245 9.88 -2.19 4.37
CA LEU A 245 9.83 -1.60 3.03
C LEU A 245 8.63 -0.67 2.86
N PHE A 246 7.46 -1.03 3.42
CA PHE A 246 6.25 -0.22 3.31
C PHE A 246 6.29 1.02 4.23
N PHE A 247 6.59 0.81 5.52
CA PHE A 247 6.50 1.88 6.52
C PHE A 247 7.70 2.83 6.50
N GLY A 248 8.89 2.38 6.10
CA GLY A 248 10.10 3.23 6.06
C GLY A 248 9.91 4.51 5.23
N PRO A 249 9.52 4.40 3.94
CA PRO A 249 9.19 5.55 3.09
C PRO A 249 8.02 6.37 3.64
N CYS A 250 6.96 5.71 4.13
CA CYS A 250 5.78 6.40 4.67
C CYS A 250 6.16 7.31 5.85
N ILE A 251 6.88 6.76 6.84
CA ILE A 251 7.36 7.51 8.00
C ILE A 251 8.25 8.65 7.54
N PHE A 252 9.22 8.39 6.66
CA PHE A 252 10.13 9.42 6.19
C PHE A 252 9.40 10.60 5.52
N ILE A 253 8.34 10.36 4.74
CA ILE A 253 7.54 11.43 4.13
C ILE A 253 6.72 12.19 5.17
N TYR A 254 6.03 11.48 6.05
CA TYR A 254 5.06 12.12 6.95
C TYR A 254 5.63 12.60 8.29
N THR A 255 6.89 12.32 8.63
CA THR A 255 7.55 12.91 9.81
C THR A 255 8.34 14.17 9.48
N ARG A 256 8.49 14.51 8.20
CA ARG A 256 9.17 15.74 7.77
C ARG A 256 8.20 16.94 7.82
N PRO A 257 8.73 18.18 7.89
CA PRO A 257 7.90 19.38 7.78
C PRO A 257 6.99 19.31 6.54
N PRO A 258 5.82 19.97 6.55
CA PRO A 258 4.81 19.93 5.48
C PRO A 258 5.27 20.69 4.22
N THR A 259 6.39 20.29 3.65
CA THR A 259 7.11 20.87 2.53
C THR A 259 7.47 19.77 1.54
N THR A 260 7.28 20.00 0.24
CA THR A 260 7.67 19.02 -0.79
C THR A 260 9.17 19.12 -1.09
N PHE A 261 9.83 17.98 -1.22
CA PHE A 261 11.23 17.84 -1.58
C PHE A 261 11.40 17.13 -2.94
N PRO A 262 12.50 17.38 -3.67
CA PRO A 262 12.76 16.70 -4.95
C PRO A 262 12.78 15.17 -4.87
N ILE A 263 13.17 14.62 -3.70
CA ILE A 263 13.22 13.17 -3.46
C ILE A 263 11.83 12.53 -3.32
N ASP A 264 10.79 13.31 -3.04
CA ASP A 264 9.46 12.77 -2.73
C ASP A 264 8.84 12.01 -3.90
N LYS A 265 9.14 12.41 -5.16
CA LYS A 265 8.74 11.65 -6.35
C LYS A 265 9.36 10.26 -6.40
N MET A 266 10.64 10.14 -6.02
CA MET A 266 11.35 8.86 -6.02
C MET A 266 10.83 7.94 -4.92
N LEU A 267 10.55 8.51 -3.73
CA LEU A 267 9.92 7.78 -2.64
C LEU A 267 8.50 7.35 -3.00
N ALA A 268 7.75 8.21 -3.67
CA ALA A 268 6.44 7.89 -4.23
C ALA A 268 6.48 6.68 -5.15
N VAL A 269 7.41 6.66 -6.11
CA VAL A 269 7.62 5.47 -6.95
C VAL A 269 7.87 4.22 -6.11
N PHE A 270 8.67 4.33 -5.04
CA PHE A 270 8.99 3.20 -4.20
C PHE A 270 7.78 2.66 -3.42
N TYR A 271 6.97 3.50 -2.78
CA TYR A 271 5.81 3.01 -2.03
C TYR A 271 4.58 2.73 -2.92
N THR A 272 4.39 3.43 -4.05
CA THR A 272 3.22 3.18 -4.93
C THR A 272 3.43 2.08 -5.96
N ILE A 273 4.67 1.80 -6.36
CA ILE A 273 4.97 0.82 -7.42
C ILE A 273 5.93 -0.24 -6.91
N GLY A 274 7.00 0.15 -6.22
CA GLY A 274 8.00 -0.78 -5.71
C GLY A 274 7.43 -1.76 -4.68
N THR A 275 6.66 -1.27 -3.70
CA THR A 275 6.15 -2.12 -2.62
C THR A 275 5.11 -3.14 -3.12
N PRO A 276 4.06 -2.74 -3.87
CA PRO A 276 3.12 -3.69 -4.47
C PRO A 276 3.77 -4.71 -5.41
N LEU A 277 4.88 -4.36 -6.08
CA LEU A 277 5.65 -5.29 -6.91
C LEU A 277 6.41 -6.33 -6.07
N LEU A 278 7.01 -5.89 -4.96
CA LEU A 278 7.81 -6.75 -4.07
C LEU A 278 6.93 -7.65 -3.20
N ASN A 279 5.72 -7.22 -2.85
CA ASN A 279 4.79 -7.96 -1.99
C ASN A 279 4.55 -9.39 -2.49
N PRO A 280 4.14 -9.62 -3.76
CA PRO A 280 3.97 -10.96 -4.28
C PRO A 280 5.24 -11.80 -4.25
N LEU A 281 6.39 -11.21 -4.58
CA LEU A 281 7.67 -11.92 -4.57
C LEU A 281 8.04 -12.37 -3.16
N ILE A 282 7.83 -11.52 -2.15
CA ILE A 282 8.13 -11.85 -0.77
C ILE A 282 7.18 -12.95 -0.26
N TYR A 283 5.87 -12.82 -0.51
CA TYR A 283 4.89 -13.79 -0.04
C TYR A 283 4.87 -15.11 -0.82
N THR A 284 5.30 -15.14 -2.09
CA THR A 284 5.37 -16.36 -2.90
C THR A 284 6.75 -17.01 -2.86
N LEU A 285 7.84 -16.24 -3.06
CA LEU A 285 9.20 -16.79 -3.15
C LEU A 285 9.82 -17.08 -1.79
N ARG A 286 9.29 -16.57 -0.68
CA ARG A 286 9.79 -16.93 0.66
C ARG A 286 8.86 -17.84 1.45
N ASN A 287 7.60 -17.96 1.05
CA ASN A 287 6.65 -18.87 1.70
C ASN A 287 6.64 -20.26 1.04
N MET A 288 7.16 -21.27 1.74
CA MET A 288 7.19 -22.65 1.25
C MET A 288 5.80 -23.23 0.97
N GLU A 289 4.77 -22.85 1.71
CA GLU A 289 3.41 -23.36 1.53
C GLU A 289 2.79 -22.81 0.24
N VAL A 290 3.00 -21.51 -0.03
CA VAL A 290 2.57 -20.88 -1.29
C VAL A 290 3.34 -21.48 -2.48
N LYS A 291 4.67 -21.65 -2.37
CA LYS A 291 5.45 -22.33 -3.41
C LYS A 291 4.94 -23.72 -3.73
N LYS A 292 4.67 -24.53 -2.70
CA LYS A 292 4.15 -25.89 -2.87
C LYS A 292 2.78 -25.89 -3.54
N ALA A 293 1.90 -24.97 -3.14
CA ALA A 293 0.58 -24.83 -3.74
C ALA A 293 0.68 -24.40 -5.22
N MET A 294 1.52 -23.42 -5.53
CA MET A 294 1.76 -22.97 -6.91
C MET A 294 2.37 -24.07 -7.78
N LYS A 295 3.36 -24.81 -7.28
CA LYS A 295 3.94 -25.97 -8.00
C LYS A 295 2.87 -27.02 -8.30
N LYS A 296 1.99 -27.31 -7.33
CA LYS A 296 0.88 -28.26 -7.53
C LYS A 296 -0.08 -27.78 -8.62
N LEU A 297 -0.40 -26.49 -8.68
CA LEU A 297 -1.24 -25.90 -9.73
C LEU A 297 -0.63 -26.00 -11.12
N TRP A 298 0.70 -25.81 -11.24
CA TRP A 298 1.40 -25.98 -12.51
C TRP A 298 1.52 -27.45 -12.91
N CYS A 299 1.82 -28.35 -11.98
CA CYS A 299 1.96 -29.78 -12.26
C CYS A 299 0.63 -30.52 -12.43
N SER A 300 -0.49 -30.01 -11.90
CA SER A 300 -1.82 -30.61 -12.11
C SER A 300 -2.48 -30.20 -13.44
N LYS A 301 -1.82 -29.35 -14.22
CA LYS A 301 -2.25 -28.89 -15.55
C LYS A 301 -1.43 -29.50 -16.70
N VAL A 302 -0.57 -30.48 -16.41
CA VAL A 302 0.15 -31.30 -17.39
C VAL A 302 -0.39 -32.72 -17.33
#